data_AF-A0A9D1A8R9-F1
#
_entry.id   AF-A0A9D1A8R9-F1
#
_cell.length_a   1.000
_cell.length_b   1.000
_cell.length_c   1.000
_cell.angle_alpha   90.00
_cell.angle_beta   90.00
_cell.angle_gamma   90.00
#
_symmetry.space_group_name_H-M   'P 1'
#
loop_
_entity.id
_entity.type
_entity.pdbx_description
1 polymer ?
#
loop_
_entity_poly.entity_id
_entity_poly.type
_entity_poly.pdbx_seq_one_letter_code
_entity_poly.pdbx_strand_id
1 'polypeptide(L)'
;ESCPNAVTLDEAELMDALQQYFNQLVQNKKHVIRRVVAEFERVYKAKDENQDYQRELTEQLSRLQRTRQKYMDMYADDLITREELNAKIGGARQEIERLEKELEMVSYHISKGEQLERLLEHTFRELERVSDVREMTNAQLKRVVQKIEVDQEGHVDIYLRLMGELGLDETVLICNDQTQGSHRAVGESKPWALCPGETGAGSQ
;
A
#
# COMPACT_ATOMS: atom_id res chain seq x y z
N GLU A 1 -27.68 20.02 16.40
CA GLU A 1 -26.35 19.42 16.65
C GLU A 1 -25.34 20.54 16.67
N SER A 2 -24.58 20.69 17.75
CA SER A 2 -23.59 21.76 17.90
C SER A 2 -22.21 21.16 17.61
N CYS A 3 -21.50 21.69 16.62
CA CYS A 3 -20.10 21.31 16.42
C CYS A 3 -19.31 21.64 17.69
N PRO A 4 -18.59 20.69 18.29
CA PRO A 4 -17.79 20.93 19.49
C PRO A 4 -16.50 21.71 19.20
N ASN A 5 -16.05 21.76 17.94
CA ASN A 5 -14.91 22.56 17.53
C ASN A 5 -15.37 23.95 17.06
N ALA A 6 -14.92 24.99 17.76
CA ALA A 6 -15.22 26.40 17.48
C ALA A 6 -13.99 27.18 17.00
N VAL A 7 -12.91 26.48 16.64
CA VAL A 7 -11.68 27.09 16.13
C VAL A 7 -11.94 27.81 14.80
N THR A 8 -11.48 29.05 14.72
CA THR A 8 -11.45 29.86 13.50
C THR A 8 -10.01 29.95 13.01
N LEU A 9 -9.74 29.45 11.81
CA LEU A 9 -8.44 29.61 11.15
C LEU A 9 -8.53 30.67 10.05
N ASP A 10 -7.49 31.50 9.96
CA ASP A 10 -7.33 32.42 8.85
C ASP A 10 -6.91 31.66 7.58
N GLU A 11 -7.40 32.10 6.42
CA GLU A 11 -7.10 31.45 5.15
C GLU A 11 -5.60 31.53 4.81
N ALA A 12 -4.95 32.66 5.10
CA ALA A 12 -3.52 32.80 4.84
C ALA A 12 -2.69 31.86 5.72
N GLU A 13 -3.06 31.71 7.00
CA GLU A 13 -2.40 30.77 7.92
C GLU A 13 -2.54 29.31 7.46
N LEU A 14 -3.73 28.91 7.00
CA LEU A 14 -3.95 27.57 6.45
C LEU A 14 -3.12 27.33 5.18
N MET A 15 -3.05 28.33 4.29
CA MET A 15 -2.26 28.23 3.07
C MET A 15 -0.76 28.16 3.36
N ASP A 16 -0.28 28.89 4.36
CA ASP A 16 1.12 28.81 4.80
C ASP A 16 1.45 27.46 5.43
N ALA A 17 0.56 26.91 6.24
CA ALA A 17 0.70 25.56 6.79
C ALA A 17 0.76 24.49 5.67
N LEU A 18 -0.11 24.61 4.66
CA LEU A 18 -0.08 23.74 3.48
C LEU A 18 1.23 23.89 2.68
N GLN A 19 1.69 25.12 2.48
CA GLN A 19 2.95 25.40 1.78
C GLN A 19 4.15 24.78 2.49
N GLN A 20 4.23 24.98 3.81
CA GLN A 20 5.31 24.42 4.63
C GLN A 20 5.30 22.90 4.60
N TYR A 21 4.12 22.29 4.69
CA TYR A 21 3.93 20.86 4.58
C TYR A 21 4.44 20.30 3.25
N PHE A 22 4.00 20.86 2.12
CA PHE A 22 4.43 20.37 0.81
C PHE A 22 5.92 20.61 0.56
N ASN A 23 6.47 21.75 0.98
CA ASN A 23 7.91 22.01 0.86
C ASN A 23 8.74 20.96 1.57
N GLN A 24 8.35 20.58 2.80
CA GLN A 24 9.03 19.54 3.56
C GLN A 24 8.81 18.14 2.96
N LEU A 25 7.60 17.87 2.47
CA LEU A 25 7.29 16.62 1.79
C LEU A 25 8.21 16.44 0.56
N VAL A 26 8.38 17.49 -0.26
CA VAL A 26 9.28 17.50 -1.42
C VAL A 26 10.74 17.37 -1.00
N GLN A 27 11.20 18.10 0.02
CA GLN A 27 12.57 17.99 0.55
C GLN A 27 12.89 16.57 1.04
N ASN A 28 11.93 15.92 1.68
CA ASN A 28 12.05 14.57 2.23
C ASN A 28 11.51 13.46 1.30
N LYS A 29 11.27 13.76 0.01
CA LYS A 29 10.66 12.86 -0.99
C LYS A 29 11.19 11.43 -0.92
N LYS A 30 12.52 11.26 -0.97
CA LYS A 30 13.15 9.93 -0.95
C LYS A 30 12.84 9.15 0.31
N HIS A 31 12.84 9.83 1.46
CA HIS A 31 12.56 9.20 2.75
C HIS A 31 11.07 8.83 2.86
N VAL A 32 10.19 9.73 2.42
CA VAL A 32 8.75 9.51 2.43
C VAL A 32 8.34 8.36 1.51
N ILE A 33 8.83 8.33 0.26
CA ILE A 33 8.58 7.22 -0.67
C ILE A 33 9.02 5.90 -0.03
N ARG A 34 10.26 5.84 0.46
CA ARG A 34 10.81 4.63 1.09
C ARG A 34 9.95 4.17 2.27
N ARG A 35 9.46 5.11 3.09
CA ARG A 35 8.67 4.80 4.28
C ARG A 35 7.26 4.33 3.94
N VAL A 36 6.60 4.96 2.98
CA VAL A 36 5.27 4.53 2.49
C VAL A 36 5.38 3.15 1.83
N VAL A 37 6.40 2.94 0.99
CA VAL A 37 6.64 1.63 0.38
C VAL A 37 6.96 0.58 1.43
N ALA A 38 7.78 0.88 2.44
CA ALA A 38 8.10 -0.08 3.50
C ALA A 38 6.88 -0.44 4.38
N GLU A 39 6.01 0.53 4.71
CA GLU A 39 4.75 0.22 5.41
C GLU A 39 3.78 -0.55 4.51
N PHE A 40 3.69 -0.23 3.22
CA PHE A 40 2.93 -1.03 2.25
C PHE A 40 3.45 -2.47 2.23
N GLU A 41 4.76 -2.65 2.09
CA GLU A 41 5.39 -3.96 2.11
C GLU A 41 5.25 -4.68 3.45
N ARG A 42 5.11 -3.97 4.58
CA ARG A 42 4.87 -4.55 5.91
C ARG A 42 3.43 -4.98 6.10
N VAL A 43 2.47 -4.16 5.71
CA VAL A 43 1.03 -4.46 5.77
C VAL A 43 0.68 -5.57 4.77
N TYR A 44 1.27 -5.51 3.58
CA TYR A 44 1.08 -6.48 2.49
C TYR A 44 2.20 -7.51 2.39
N LYS A 45 2.97 -7.72 3.49
CA LYS A 45 4.09 -8.67 3.70
C LYS A 45 4.59 -9.35 2.42
N ALA A 46 5.82 -9.00 2.02
CA ALA A 46 6.66 -9.69 1.04
C ALA A 46 6.59 -9.15 -0.41
N LYS A 47 7.63 -8.43 -0.84
CA LYS A 47 7.94 -8.30 -2.28
C LYS A 47 9.02 -9.32 -2.69
N ASP A 48 10.02 -9.54 -1.84
CA ASP A 48 11.08 -10.55 -2.06
C ASP A 48 10.64 -11.99 -1.79
N GLU A 49 10.02 -12.28 -0.63
CA GLU A 49 9.48 -13.62 -0.37
C GLU A 49 8.38 -13.96 -1.38
N ASN A 50 7.58 -13.00 -1.86
CA ASN A 50 6.55 -13.24 -2.88
C ASN A 50 7.12 -13.48 -4.28
N GLN A 51 8.25 -12.90 -4.67
CA GLN A 51 8.84 -13.17 -6.00
C GLN A 51 9.43 -14.58 -6.08
N ASP A 52 10.14 -15.02 -5.05
CA ASP A 52 10.65 -16.39 -4.97
C ASP A 52 9.53 -17.39 -4.75
N TYR A 53 8.54 -17.05 -3.92
CA TYR A 53 7.33 -17.86 -3.73
C TYR A 53 6.47 -17.94 -5.00
N GLN A 54 6.30 -16.85 -5.75
CA GLN A 54 5.63 -16.86 -7.05
C GLN A 54 6.36 -17.78 -8.03
N ARG A 55 7.70 -17.70 -8.06
CA ARG A 55 8.52 -18.59 -8.90
C ARG A 55 8.33 -20.04 -8.49
N GLU A 56 8.34 -20.34 -7.20
CA GLU A 56 8.12 -21.68 -6.67
C GLU A 56 6.71 -22.20 -7.00
N LEU A 57 5.65 -21.43 -6.75
CA LEU A 57 4.27 -21.77 -7.10
C LEU A 57 4.12 -22.03 -8.61
N THR A 58 4.71 -21.18 -9.44
CA THR A 58 4.70 -21.36 -10.91
C THR A 58 5.41 -22.66 -11.31
N GLU A 59 6.54 -22.95 -10.68
CA GLU A 59 7.30 -24.16 -10.98
C GLU A 59 6.55 -25.42 -10.54
N GLN A 60 6.00 -25.43 -9.32
CA GLN A 60 5.16 -26.51 -8.78
C GLN A 60 3.95 -26.76 -9.68
N LEU A 61 3.25 -25.70 -10.08
CA LEU A 61 2.11 -25.77 -11.00
C LEU A 61 2.52 -26.35 -12.36
N SER A 62 3.65 -25.91 -12.94
CA SER A 62 4.15 -26.44 -14.20
C SER A 62 4.54 -27.93 -14.12
N ARG A 63 5.11 -28.36 -13.00
CA ARG A 63 5.51 -29.75 -12.75
C ARG A 63 4.28 -30.64 -12.59
N LEU A 64 3.29 -30.16 -11.83
CA LEU A 64 2.03 -30.86 -11.59
C LEU A 64 1.20 -30.97 -12.88
N GLN A 65 1.11 -29.90 -13.68
CA GLN A 65 0.46 -29.92 -14.99
C GLN A 65 1.14 -30.88 -15.97
N ARG A 66 2.48 -30.87 -16.05
CA ARG A 66 3.24 -31.82 -16.89
C ARG A 66 3.03 -33.26 -16.47
N THR A 67 3.04 -33.53 -15.16
CA THR A 67 2.79 -34.86 -14.62
C THR A 67 1.38 -35.32 -14.93
N ARG A 68 0.38 -34.44 -14.73
CA ARG A 68 -1.02 -34.71 -15.07
C ARG A 68 -1.17 -35.02 -16.56
N GLN A 69 -0.58 -34.21 -17.44
CA GLN A 69 -0.64 -34.40 -18.88
C GLN A 69 -0.03 -35.75 -19.29
N LYS A 70 1.16 -36.08 -18.77
CA LYS A 70 1.83 -37.35 -19.08
C LYS A 70 0.98 -38.57 -18.73
N TYR A 71 0.33 -38.59 -17.55
CA TYR A 71 -0.53 -39.71 -17.18
C TYR A 71 -1.83 -39.73 -18.00
N MET A 72 -2.37 -38.57 -18.39
CA MET A 72 -3.51 -38.52 -19.31
C MET A 72 -3.16 -39.04 -20.71
N ASP A 73 -1.97 -38.72 -21.22
CA ASP A 73 -1.49 -39.23 -22.51
C ASP A 73 -1.29 -40.75 -22.46
N MET A 74 -0.67 -41.27 -21.39
CA MET A 74 -0.54 -42.71 -21.18
C MET A 74 -1.89 -43.43 -21.07
N TYR A 75 -2.90 -42.79 -20.49
CA TYR A 75 -4.26 -43.32 -20.43
C TYR A 75 -4.92 -43.31 -21.81
N ALA A 76 -4.70 -42.26 -22.62
CA ALA A 76 -5.22 -42.17 -23.98
C ALA A 76 -4.57 -43.19 -24.93
N ASP A 77 -3.32 -43.58 -24.67
CA ASP A 77 -2.59 -44.64 -25.40
C ASP A 77 -2.88 -46.06 -24.85
N ASP A 78 -3.89 -46.21 -23.97
CA ASP A 78 -4.27 -47.47 -23.31
C ASP A 78 -3.13 -48.17 -22.54
N LEU A 79 -2.11 -47.42 -22.12
CA LEU A 79 -0.93 -47.96 -21.41
C LEU A 79 -1.18 -48.17 -19.90
N ILE A 80 -2.21 -47.53 -19.34
CA ILE A 80 -2.59 -47.61 -17.92
C ILE A 80 -4.10 -47.65 -17.76
N THR A 81 -4.54 -48.18 -16.61
CA THR A 81 -5.96 -48.24 -16.24
C THR A 81 -6.46 -46.94 -15.62
N ARG A 82 -7.79 -46.79 -15.54
CA ARG A 82 -8.44 -45.64 -14.89
C ARG A 82 -8.13 -45.59 -13.39
N GLU A 83 -8.02 -46.74 -12.75
CA GLU A 83 -7.68 -46.89 -11.33
C GLU A 83 -6.25 -46.41 -11.07
N GLU A 84 -5.30 -46.79 -11.92
CA GLU A 84 -3.90 -46.35 -11.85
C GLU A 84 -3.76 -44.84 -12.11
N LEU A 85 -4.51 -44.32 -13.09
CA LEU A 85 -4.59 -42.89 -13.38
C LEU A 85 -5.11 -42.11 -12.15
N ASN A 86 -6.25 -42.53 -11.57
CA ASN A 86 -6.83 -41.88 -10.40
C ASN A 86 -5.92 -41.97 -9.16
N ALA A 87 -5.22 -43.08 -8.97
CA ALA A 87 -4.25 -43.22 -7.89
C ALA A 87 -3.07 -42.24 -8.03
N LYS A 88 -2.71 -41.84 -9.26
CA LYS A 88 -1.59 -40.93 -9.53
C LYS A 88 -1.98 -39.46 -9.58
N ILE A 89 -3.17 -39.12 -10.08
CA ILE A 89 -3.57 -37.72 -10.34
C ILE A 89 -4.95 -37.34 -9.79
N GLY A 90 -5.58 -38.20 -8.97
CA GLY A 90 -6.94 -37.98 -8.45
C GLY A 90 -7.13 -36.68 -7.66
N GLY A 91 -6.08 -36.18 -6.99
CA GLY A 91 -6.07 -34.88 -6.29
C GLY A 91 -5.43 -33.73 -7.07
N ALA A 92 -4.84 -34.00 -8.24
CA ALA A 92 -4.05 -33.01 -8.98
C ALA A 92 -4.90 -31.83 -9.46
N ARG A 93 -6.20 -32.03 -9.71
CA ARG A 93 -7.09 -30.94 -10.13
C ARG A 93 -7.31 -29.92 -9.02
N GLN A 94 -7.59 -30.36 -7.80
CA GLN A 94 -7.78 -29.46 -6.66
C GLN A 94 -6.49 -28.75 -6.29
N GLU A 95 -5.37 -29.46 -6.38
CA GLU A 95 -4.07 -28.88 -6.08
C GLU A 95 -3.65 -27.84 -7.13
N ILE A 96 -3.93 -28.07 -8.42
CA ILE A 96 -3.74 -27.05 -9.47
C ILE A 96 -4.61 -25.82 -9.16
N GLU A 97 -5.90 -26.00 -8.84
CA GLU A 97 -6.79 -24.88 -8.53
C GLU A 97 -6.34 -24.10 -7.28
N ARG A 98 -5.82 -24.80 -6.26
CA ARG A 98 -5.25 -24.19 -5.06
C ARG A 98 -4.02 -23.34 -5.41
N LEU A 99 -3.08 -23.92 -6.16
CA LEU A 99 -1.86 -23.23 -6.60
C LEU A 99 -2.17 -22.04 -7.52
N GLU A 100 -3.18 -22.14 -8.38
CA GLU A 100 -3.64 -21.03 -9.24
C GLU A 100 -4.20 -19.87 -8.43
N LYS A 101 -5.07 -20.14 -7.44
CA LYS A 101 -5.61 -19.10 -6.54
C LYS A 101 -4.52 -18.45 -5.70
N GLU A 102 -3.56 -19.24 -5.23
CA GLU A 102 -2.44 -18.74 -4.43
C GLU A 102 -1.50 -17.86 -5.29
N LEU A 103 -1.22 -18.28 -6.53
CA LEU A 103 -0.47 -17.50 -7.51
C LEU A 103 -1.19 -16.18 -7.88
N GLU A 104 -2.50 -16.22 -8.06
CA GLU A 104 -3.33 -15.04 -8.34
C GLU A 104 -3.24 -14.02 -7.21
N MET A 105 -3.34 -14.48 -5.96
CA MET A 105 -3.18 -13.63 -4.78
C MET A 105 -1.77 -13.01 -4.72
N VAL A 106 -0.71 -13.80 -4.90
CA VAL A 106 0.67 -13.29 -4.86
C VAL A 106 0.95 -12.28 -5.99
N SER A 107 0.47 -12.58 -7.21
CA SER A 107 0.61 -11.67 -8.35
C SER A 107 -0.15 -10.35 -8.15
N TYR A 108 -1.32 -10.39 -7.49
CA TYR A 108 -2.09 -9.19 -7.17
C TYR A 108 -1.28 -8.21 -6.30
N HIS A 109 -0.62 -8.72 -5.26
CA HIS A 109 0.18 -7.89 -4.33
C HIS A 109 1.40 -7.26 -5.00
N ILE A 110 2.11 -8.00 -5.86
CA ILE A 110 3.27 -7.48 -6.61
C ILE A 110 2.85 -6.33 -7.53
N SER A 111 1.74 -6.50 -8.27
CA SER A 111 1.26 -5.48 -9.21
C SER A 111 0.84 -4.17 -8.53
N LYS A 112 0.27 -4.24 -7.31
CA LYS A 112 -0.19 -3.08 -6.54
C LYS A 112 0.97 -2.31 -5.90
N GLY A 113 2.00 -3.00 -5.42
CA GLY A 113 3.22 -2.36 -4.89
C GLY A 113 3.95 -1.53 -5.95
N GLU A 114 4.08 -2.05 -7.18
CA GLU A 114 4.66 -1.28 -8.28
C GLU A 114 3.78 -0.11 -8.74
N GLN A 115 2.45 -0.27 -8.69
CA GLN A 115 1.53 0.83 -8.98
C GLN A 115 1.66 1.95 -7.94
N LEU A 116 1.81 1.62 -6.66
CA LEU A 116 2.01 2.60 -5.59
C LEU A 116 3.30 3.40 -5.79
N GLU A 117 4.40 2.73 -6.16
CA GLU A 117 5.68 3.39 -6.39
C GLU A 117 5.58 4.39 -7.56
N ARG A 118 4.99 3.98 -8.69
CA ARG A 118 4.74 4.87 -9.84
C ARG A 118 3.83 6.04 -9.48
N LEU A 119 2.79 5.79 -8.69
CA LEU A 119 1.86 6.83 -8.25
C LEU A 119 2.55 7.84 -7.34
N LEU A 120 3.35 7.38 -6.37
CA LEU A 120 4.15 8.24 -5.51
C LEU A 120 5.09 9.11 -6.34
N GLU A 121 5.83 8.53 -7.29
CA GLU A 121 6.71 9.29 -8.18
C GLU A 121 5.97 10.34 -9.02
N HIS A 122 4.74 10.05 -9.44
CA HIS A 122 3.91 11.00 -10.17
C HIS A 122 3.45 12.13 -9.25
N THR A 123 2.91 11.83 -8.06
CA THR A 123 2.47 12.82 -7.07
C THR A 123 3.59 13.76 -6.65
N PHE A 124 4.80 13.22 -6.41
CA PHE A 124 5.95 14.06 -6.08
C PHE A 124 6.41 14.94 -7.26
N ARG A 125 6.27 14.48 -8.51
CA ARG A 125 6.55 15.32 -9.69
C ARG A 125 5.54 16.46 -9.82
N GLU A 126 4.27 16.19 -9.54
CA GLU A 126 3.23 17.23 -9.57
C GLU A 126 3.44 18.24 -8.44
N LEU A 127 3.89 17.80 -7.26
CA LEU A 127 4.29 18.69 -6.16
C LEU A 127 5.54 19.51 -6.48
N GLU A 128 6.56 18.93 -7.12
CA GLU A 128 7.78 19.65 -7.55
C GLU A 128 7.50 20.72 -8.61
N ARG A 129 6.44 20.55 -9.42
CA ARG A 129 6.03 21.52 -10.45
C ARG A 129 5.34 22.75 -9.90
N VAL A 130 4.79 22.66 -8.69
CA VAL A 130 4.06 23.74 -8.06
C VAL A 130 5.01 24.44 -7.09
N SER A 131 5.45 25.63 -7.47
CA SER A 131 6.31 26.49 -6.65
C SER A 131 5.56 27.08 -5.44
N ASP A 132 4.25 27.32 -5.59
CA ASP A 132 3.39 27.96 -4.59
C ASP A 132 1.98 27.32 -4.59
N VAL A 133 1.53 26.85 -3.42
CA VAL A 133 0.21 26.25 -3.18
C VAL A 133 -0.91 27.26 -3.44
N ARG A 134 -0.64 28.55 -3.24
CA ARG A 134 -1.59 29.64 -3.50
C ARG A 134 -1.92 29.77 -4.99
N GLU A 135 -1.05 29.28 -5.86
CA GLU A 135 -1.26 29.23 -7.31
C GLU A 135 -1.94 27.93 -7.77
N MET A 136 -2.13 26.95 -6.88
CA MET A 136 -2.84 25.72 -7.23
C MET A 136 -4.33 25.96 -7.36
N THR A 137 -4.91 25.39 -8.42
CA THR A 137 -6.36 25.29 -8.52
C THR A 137 -6.90 24.27 -7.51
N ASN A 138 -8.13 24.48 -7.03
CA ASN A 138 -8.85 23.51 -6.19
C ASN A 138 -8.89 22.10 -6.80
N ALA A 139 -8.91 21.98 -8.13
CA ALA A 139 -8.84 20.70 -8.82
C ALA A 139 -7.48 20.02 -8.67
N GLN A 140 -6.38 20.77 -8.73
CA GLN A 140 -5.04 20.25 -8.48
C GLN A 140 -4.85 19.86 -7.01
N LEU A 141 -5.31 20.70 -6.07
CA LEU A 141 -5.22 20.40 -4.64
C LEU A 141 -6.00 19.12 -4.27
N LYS A 142 -7.21 18.95 -4.81
CA LYS A 142 -8.04 17.74 -4.59
C LYS A 142 -7.48 16.47 -5.22
N ARG A 143 -6.50 16.55 -6.14
CA ARG A 143 -5.80 15.36 -6.65
C ARG A 143 -4.77 14.85 -5.65
N VAL A 144 -4.14 15.76 -4.90
CA VAL A 144 -3.06 15.44 -3.96
C VAL A 144 -3.60 15.21 -2.55
N VAL A 145 -4.50 16.07 -2.09
CA VAL A 145 -5.05 16.07 -0.72
C VAL A 145 -6.40 15.39 -0.70
N GLN A 146 -6.54 14.40 0.19
CA GLN A 146 -7.80 13.73 0.47
C GLN A 146 -8.67 14.54 1.42
N LYS A 147 -8.09 14.98 2.55
CA LYS A 147 -8.75 15.80 3.57
C LYS A 147 -7.72 16.57 4.38
N ILE A 148 -8.20 17.64 5.01
CA ILE A 148 -7.45 18.45 5.97
C ILE A 148 -8.27 18.41 7.25
N GLU A 149 -7.67 17.97 8.35
CA GLU A 149 -8.29 17.99 9.67
C GLU A 149 -7.67 19.11 10.50
N VAL A 150 -8.52 19.83 11.23
CA VAL A 150 -8.11 20.90 12.13
C VAL A 150 -8.63 20.54 13.50
N ASP A 151 -7.74 20.49 14.49
CA ASP A 151 -8.11 20.17 15.85
C ASP A 151 -8.59 21.40 16.66
N GLN A 152 -8.80 21.21 17.96
CA GLN A 152 -9.27 22.27 18.86
C GLN A 152 -8.16 23.26 19.25
N GLU A 153 -6.92 22.92 18.95
CA GLU A 153 -5.72 23.72 19.24
C GLU A 153 -5.27 24.52 18.01
N GLY A 154 -5.90 24.29 16.85
CA GLY A 154 -5.58 24.93 15.58
C GLY A 154 -4.50 24.20 14.78
N HIS A 155 -4.12 22.99 15.17
CA HIS A 155 -3.18 22.16 14.42
C HIS A 155 -3.86 21.59 13.17
N VAL A 156 -3.11 21.62 12.06
CA VAL A 156 -3.59 21.21 10.73
C VAL A 156 -2.92 19.90 10.34
N ASP A 157 -3.71 18.84 10.21
CA ASP A 157 -3.28 17.53 9.72
C ASP A 157 -3.73 17.32 8.28
N ILE A 158 -2.77 17.04 7.39
CA ILE A 158 -3.02 16.91 5.95
C ILE A 158 -2.91 15.44 5.55
N TYR A 159 -3.98 14.91 4.96
CA TYR A 159 -4.06 13.53 4.49
C TYR A 159 -3.92 13.48 2.98
N LEU A 160 -2.96 12.72 2.48
CA LEU A 160 -2.74 12.58 1.04
C LEU A 160 -3.64 11.50 0.42
N ARG A 161 -4.10 11.76 -0.80
CA ARG A 161 -4.82 10.78 -1.63
C ARG A 161 -3.81 9.90 -2.38
N LEU A 162 -3.23 8.92 -1.67
CA LEU A 162 -2.26 7.98 -2.27
C LEU A 162 -2.87 6.61 -2.57
N MET A 163 -3.83 6.17 -1.77
CA MET A 163 -4.31 4.79 -1.78
C MET A 163 -5.66 4.63 -2.49
N GLY A 164 -6.47 5.69 -2.55
CA GLY A 164 -7.75 5.69 -3.26
C GLY A 164 -7.62 5.38 -4.76
N GLU A 165 -6.50 5.77 -5.39
CA GLU A 165 -6.22 5.45 -6.79
C GLU A 165 -5.81 3.97 -7.00
N LEU A 166 -5.38 3.30 -5.94
CA LEU A 166 -5.06 1.87 -5.95
C LEU A 166 -6.29 0.99 -5.66
N GLY A 167 -7.45 1.60 -5.38
CA GLY A 167 -8.67 0.89 -4.93
C GLY A 167 -8.57 0.40 -3.48
N LEU A 168 -7.68 1.01 -2.68
CA LEU A 168 -7.50 0.71 -1.27
C LEU A 168 -8.18 1.81 -0.46
N ASP A 169 -9.01 1.43 0.51
CA ASP A 169 -9.84 2.36 1.30
C ASP A 169 -9.06 3.04 2.45
N GLU A 170 -7.74 2.93 2.44
CA GLU A 170 -6.87 3.47 3.49
C GLU A 170 -6.37 4.87 3.13
N THR A 171 -6.03 5.68 4.14
CA THR A 171 -5.43 7.00 3.92
C THR A 171 -4.09 7.06 4.60
N VAL A 172 -3.12 7.70 3.94
CA VAL A 172 -1.76 7.81 4.44
C VAL A 172 -1.60 9.18 5.09
N LEU A 173 -1.40 9.18 6.40
CA LEU A 173 -0.99 10.38 7.12
C LEU A 173 0.54 10.40 7.15
N ILE A 174 1.12 11.42 6.54
CA ILE A 174 2.56 11.64 6.57
C ILE A 174 2.78 12.79 7.55
N CYS A 175 3.21 12.45 8.76
CA CYS A 175 3.40 13.41 9.82
C CYS A 175 4.63 14.28 9.53
N ASN A 176 4.59 15.52 9.98
CA ASN A 176 5.71 16.43 9.96
C ASN A 176 6.40 16.43 11.33
N ASP A 177 7.73 16.45 11.36
CA ASP A 177 8.53 16.46 12.60
C ASP A 177 8.30 17.73 13.44
N GLN A 178 7.63 18.75 12.88
CA GLN A 178 7.30 20.01 13.55
C GLN A 178 5.87 20.07 14.13
N THR A 179 5.01 19.08 13.89
CA THR A 179 3.69 19.00 14.53
C THR A 179 3.68 18.18 15.83
N GLN A 180 4.85 17.76 16.34
CA GLN A 180 4.96 17.17 17.68
C GLN A 180 4.88 18.26 18.76
N GLY A 181 3.69 18.80 18.96
CA GLY A 181 3.24 19.20 20.27
C GLY A 181 3.10 17.93 21.12
N SER A 182 3.87 17.88 22.21
CA SER A 182 3.87 16.81 23.20
C SER A 182 2.44 16.35 23.56
N HIS A 183 2.24 15.02 23.59
CA HIS A 183 1.02 14.30 23.98
C HIS A 183 -0.12 14.20 22.96
N ARG A 184 -0.13 13.10 22.19
CA ARG A 184 -1.35 12.27 22.14
C ARG A 184 -1.02 10.81 21.91
N ALA A 185 -1.52 9.98 22.84
CA ALA A 185 -1.63 8.54 22.66
C ALA A 185 -2.41 8.28 21.37
N VAL A 186 -1.91 7.31 20.58
CA VAL A 186 -2.56 6.75 19.40
C VAL A 186 -3.97 6.28 19.77
N GLY A 187 -4.93 7.20 19.66
CA GLY A 187 -6.35 6.90 19.71
C GLY A 187 -6.76 6.40 18.33
N GLU A 188 -7.08 5.11 18.28
CA GLU A 188 -7.32 4.31 17.08
C GLU A 188 -6.05 3.99 16.27
N SER A 189 -5.69 2.72 16.30
CA SER A 189 -4.68 2.10 15.44
C SER A 189 -5.02 2.35 13.96
N LYS A 190 -4.64 3.51 13.43
CA LYS A 190 -4.61 3.77 11.99
C LYS A 190 -3.34 3.12 11.43
N PRO A 191 -3.46 2.12 10.54
CA PRO A 191 -2.31 1.30 10.12
C PRO A 191 -1.23 2.06 9.33
N TRP A 192 -1.45 3.34 8.98
CA TRP A 192 -0.58 4.13 8.09
C TRP A 192 -0.15 5.51 8.61
N ALA A 193 -0.06 5.71 9.92
CA ALA A 193 0.50 6.94 10.47
C ALA A 193 2.04 6.89 10.41
N LEU A 194 2.65 7.67 9.52
CA LEU A 194 4.11 7.76 9.36
C LEU A 194 4.70 8.87 10.24
N CYS A 195 4.64 8.72 11.57
CA CYS A 195 5.25 9.67 12.53
C CYS A 195 6.60 9.14 13.05
N PRO A 196 7.65 9.96 13.22
CA PRO A 196 8.91 9.47 13.76
C PRO A 196 8.76 9.07 15.24
N GLY A 197 9.28 7.88 15.57
CA GLY A 197 9.67 7.51 16.93
C GLY A 197 8.72 6.61 17.69
N GLU A 198 8.99 5.30 17.66
CA GLU A 198 9.13 4.52 18.90
C GLU A 198 10.35 3.61 18.74
N THR A 199 11.54 4.15 19.00
CA THR A 199 12.62 3.32 19.53
C THR A 199 12.15 2.81 20.88
N GLY A 200 11.92 1.50 20.97
CA GLY A 200 11.48 0.84 22.20
C GLY A 200 12.32 1.26 23.39
N ALA A 201 11.68 1.97 24.33
CA ALA A 201 12.19 2.10 25.67
C ALA A 201 11.87 0.77 26.39
N GLY A 202 12.83 -0.16 26.33
CA GLY A 202 12.92 -1.20 27.34
C GLY A 202 12.97 -0.53 28.71
N SER A 203 11.98 -0.83 29.54
CA SER A 203 11.99 -0.48 30.96
C SER A 203 11.74 -1.76 31.75
N GLN A 204 12.55 -1.89 32.79
CA GLN A 204 12.83 -3.03 33.68
C GLN A 204 11.61 -3.80 34.20
#